data_AF-A0A117S813-F1
#
_entry.id   AF-A0A117S813-F1
#
_cell.length_a   1.000
_cell.length_b   1.000
_cell.length_c   1.000
_cell.angle_alpha   90.00
_cell.angle_beta   90.00
_cell.angle_gamma   90.00
#
_symmetry.space_group_name_H-M   'P 1'
#
loop_
_entity.id
_entity.type
_entity.pdbx_description
1 polymer ?
#
loop_
_entity_poly.entity_id
_entity_poly.type
_entity_poly.pdbx_seq_one_letter_code
_entity_poly.pdbx_strand_id
1 'polypeptide(L)'
;MTSQVIPKELTDAEKKRLERVRGRRGRNRPSKVPARLVRTSAFAPKRRGLITDSSFERLYVVRGHSVVRVSGRELGSQHRDALYAVFRLSHEHEVIRDASEPIGFKRYMKVETTWRELLKCMGLTQHVNNIAALHFTFEDIKKVVVTVYEGDEAQLLAQYRAGKLPKSGGKMGNMLHDVEWEGLGLDNRVRVYYGEWSAAMVMSAKLVSLNADVQFALASDYAKSFWPYIDSFQRHTWVDEDRLAELVGRDLWADTESAQTRRDFRSKCRKAFDDMVRSNGLRSWRVEVRGDGRRKSHRYHYDHALSTQLELPIGTSNPKEAISTAGCPV
;
A
#
# COMPACT_ATOMS: atom_id res chain seq x y z
N MET A 1 -41.30 -10.36 37.95
CA MET A 1 -41.62 -9.04 37.35
C MET A 1 -40.60 -8.77 36.25
N THR A 2 -40.99 -9.01 35.01
CA THR A 2 -40.13 -8.94 33.82
C THR A 2 -40.16 -7.51 33.28
N SER A 3 -39.04 -6.80 33.39
CA SER A 3 -38.89 -5.43 32.84
C SER A 3 -38.89 -5.50 31.32
N GLN A 4 -39.97 -5.05 30.69
CA GLN A 4 -40.04 -4.88 29.24
C GLN A 4 -39.21 -3.66 28.84
N VAL A 5 -38.07 -3.89 28.19
CA VAL A 5 -37.30 -2.82 27.53
C VAL A 5 -38.05 -2.43 26.26
N ILE A 6 -38.79 -1.33 26.33
CA ILE A 6 -39.45 -0.74 25.15
C ILE A 6 -38.34 -0.26 24.19
N PRO A 7 -38.32 -0.70 22.92
CA PRO A 7 -37.34 -0.20 21.95
C PRO A 7 -37.58 1.29 21.74
N LYS A 8 -36.60 2.12 22.11
CA LYS A 8 -36.68 3.56 21.88
C LYS A 8 -36.63 3.81 20.37
N GLU A 9 -37.77 4.17 19.78
CA GLU A 9 -37.82 4.56 18.37
C GLU A 9 -36.99 5.82 18.16
N LEU A 10 -36.08 5.77 17.18
CA LEU A 10 -35.19 6.88 16.83
C LEU A 10 -36.02 8.08 16.38
N THR A 11 -35.72 9.26 16.93
CA THR A 11 -36.37 10.52 16.54
C THR A 11 -36.06 10.86 15.09
N ASP A 12 -36.87 11.70 14.44
CA ASP A 12 -36.67 12.05 13.02
C ASP A 12 -35.34 12.79 12.78
N ALA A 13 -34.83 13.51 13.78
CA ALA A 13 -33.51 14.11 13.76
C ALA A 13 -32.38 13.06 13.83
N GLU A 14 -32.56 12.01 14.62
CA GLU A 14 -31.66 10.86 14.69
C GLU A 14 -31.73 10.01 13.43
N LYS A 15 -32.92 9.81 12.84
CA LYS A 15 -33.09 9.18 11.53
C LYS A 15 -32.40 9.99 10.42
N LYS A 16 -32.57 11.32 10.38
CA LYS A 16 -31.85 12.21 9.43
C LYS A 16 -30.35 12.23 9.65
N ARG A 17 -29.87 12.17 10.91
CA ARG A 17 -28.44 12.01 11.22
C ARG A 17 -27.93 10.64 10.77
N LEU A 18 -28.69 9.58 11.03
CA LEU A 18 -28.36 8.21 10.63
C LEU A 18 -28.36 8.04 9.10
N GLU A 19 -29.28 8.69 8.40
CA GLU A 19 -29.32 8.76 6.93
C GLU A 19 -28.14 9.56 6.36
N ARG A 20 -27.80 10.71 6.96
CA ARG A 20 -26.57 11.46 6.60
C ARG A 20 -25.29 10.67 6.85
N VAL A 21 -25.27 9.84 7.90
CA VAL A 21 -24.13 8.96 8.24
C VAL A 21 -24.11 7.72 7.34
N ARG A 22 -25.27 7.13 7.00
CA ARG A 22 -25.40 6.01 6.05
C ARG A 22 -25.00 6.41 4.63
N GLY A 23 -25.33 7.63 4.20
CA GLY A 23 -24.91 8.20 2.91
C GLY A 23 -23.41 8.57 2.85
N ARG A 24 -22.72 8.57 4.00
CA ARG A 24 -21.28 8.75 4.13
C ARG A 24 -20.62 7.52 4.74
N ARG A 25 -20.86 6.32 4.18
CA ARG A 25 -20.00 5.17 4.47
C ARG A 25 -18.60 5.45 3.91
N GLY A 26 -17.80 6.19 4.69
CA GLY A 26 -16.37 6.33 4.48
C GLY A 26 -15.68 4.97 4.56
N ARG A 27 -14.45 4.88 4.06
CA ARG A 27 -13.68 3.63 4.07
C ARG A 27 -13.48 3.17 5.53
N ASN A 28 -13.72 1.88 5.79
CA ASN A 28 -13.53 1.32 7.13
C ASN A 28 -12.02 1.08 7.37
N ARG A 29 -11.43 1.81 8.33
CA ARG A 29 -9.99 1.74 8.69
C ARG A 29 -9.07 1.66 7.45
N PRO A 30 -8.94 2.72 6.63
CA PRO A 30 -8.10 2.66 5.42
C PRO A 30 -6.61 2.51 5.77
N SER A 31 -5.82 1.94 4.85
CA SER A 31 -4.36 1.95 4.96
C SER A 31 -3.83 3.30 4.48
N LYS A 32 -2.97 3.95 5.27
CA LYS A 32 -2.32 5.21 4.91
C LYS A 32 -0.96 4.93 4.27
N VAL A 33 -0.93 4.89 2.94
CA VAL A 33 0.23 4.40 2.19
C VAL A 33 0.94 5.53 1.46
N PRO A 34 2.29 5.55 1.41
CA PRO A 34 3.03 6.49 0.57
C PRO A 34 2.58 6.45 -0.89
N ALA A 35 2.23 7.60 -1.47
CA ALA A 35 1.70 7.68 -2.84
C ALA A 35 2.59 7.00 -3.89
N ARG A 36 3.91 7.00 -3.69
CA ARG A 36 4.88 6.34 -4.58
C ARG A 36 4.81 4.81 -4.52
N LEU A 37 4.58 4.24 -3.35
CA LEU A 37 4.42 2.79 -3.16
C LEU A 37 3.15 2.26 -3.85
N VAL A 38 2.16 3.14 -3.99
CA VAL A 38 0.89 2.82 -4.64
C VAL A 38 1.01 2.78 -6.17
N ARG A 39 1.98 3.51 -6.73
CA ARG A 39 2.19 3.68 -8.17
C ARG A 39 3.35 2.85 -8.72
N THR A 40 4.02 2.06 -7.88
CA THR A 40 5.17 1.25 -8.27
C THR A 40 4.78 -0.18 -8.63
N SER A 41 5.53 -0.74 -9.56
CA SER A 41 5.50 -2.15 -9.94
C SER A 41 6.45 -3.02 -9.11
N ALA A 42 6.94 -2.49 -7.98
CA ALA A 42 7.89 -3.18 -7.09
C ALA A 42 7.39 -4.49 -6.50
N PHE A 43 6.08 -4.76 -6.58
CA PHE A 43 5.48 -6.03 -6.17
C PHE A 43 4.96 -6.77 -7.39
N ALA A 44 5.52 -7.94 -7.66
CA ALA A 44 5.12 -8.80 -8.77
C ALA A 44 3.68 -9.30 -8.57
N PRO A 45 2.88 -9.48 -9.65
CA PRO A 45 1.52 -10.01 -9.57
C PRO A 45 1.51 -11.54 -9.40
N LYS A 46 2.21 -12.04 -8.38
CA LYS A 46 2.28 -13.46 -8.02
C LYS A 46 2.56 -13.63 -6.53
N ARG A 47 2.07 -14.73 -5.97
CA ARG A 47 2.34 -15.17 -4.58
C ARG A 47 3.50 -16.16 -4.47
N ARG A 48 3.75 -16.94 -5.53
CA ARG A 48 4.72 -18.05 -5.55
C ARG A 48 5.69 -17.88 -6.70
N GLY A 49 6.83 -18.58 -6.63
CA GLY A 49 7.88 -18.50 -7.65
C GLY A 49 8.52 -17.11 -7.73
N LEU A 50 8.64 -16.44 -6.59
CA LEU A 50 9.40 -15.19 -6.45
C LEU A 50 10.89 -15.50 -6.55
N ILE A 51 11.65 -14.56 -7.11
CA ILE A 51 13.11 -14.69 -7.18
C ILE A 51 13.67 -14.45 -5.77
N THR A 52 14.29 -15.48 -5.20
CA THR A 52 14.84 -15.49 -3.82
C THR A 52 16.35 -15.32 -3.77
N ASP A 53 16.99 -15.22 -4.94
CA ASP A 53 18.42 -14.97 -5.11
C ASP A 53 18.81 -13.63 -4.48
N SER A 54 19.81 -13.64 -3.59
CA SER A 54 20.32 -12.45 -2.92
C SER A 54 20.92 -11.41 -3.89
N SER A 55 21.34 -11.85 -5.07
CA SER A 55 21.81 -10.98 -6.16
C SER A 55 20.67 -10.38 -6.99
N PHE A 56 19.42 -10.72 -6.69
CA PHE A 56 18.26 -10.15 -7.38
C PHE A 56 18.32 -8.62 -7.29
N GLU A 57 18.24 -7.99 -8.44
CA GLU A 57 18.12 -6.56 -8.57
C GLU A 57 17.18 -6.22 -9.71
N ARG A 58 16.23 -5.31 -9.46
CA ARG A 58 15.36 -4.77 -10.51
C ARG A 58 15.07 -3.30 -10.28
N LEU A 59 15.05 -2.55 -11.37
CA LEU A 59 14.53 -1.19 -11.39
C LEU A 59 13.05 -1.17 -11.79
N TYR A 60 12.31 -0.36 -11.06
CA TYR A 60 10.91 -0.09 -11.31
C TYR A 60 10.71 1.40 -11.52
N VAL A 61 10.02 1.74 -12.59
CA VAL A 61 9.84 3.12 -13.00
C VAL A 61 8.50 3.63 -12.49
N VAL A 62 8.52 4.68 -11.69
CA VAL A 62 7.32 5.41 -11.27
C VAL A 62 7.26 6.69 -12.10
N ARG A 63 6.59 6.59 -13.26
CA ARG A 63 6.52 7.67 -14.25
C ARG A 63 6.20 9.03 -13.64
N GLY A 64 6.99 10.03 -14.02
CA GLY A 64 6.85 11.42 -13.56
C GLY A 64 7.24 11.67 -12.10
N HIS A 65 7.83 10.68 -11.41
CA HIS A 65 8.16 10.79 -9.99
C HIS A 65 9.56 10.30 -9.61
N SER A 66 9.87 9.03 -9.87
CA SER A 66 11.08 8.40 -9.34
C SER A 66 11.37 7.04 -9.98
N VAL A 67 12.62 6.59 -9.88
CA VAL A 67 13.01 5.22 -10.16
C VAL A 67 13.26 4.49 -8.85
N VAL A 68 12.63 3.34 -8.66
CA VAL A 68 12.71 2.52 -7.46
C VAL A 68 13.51 1.27 -7.78
N ARG A 69 14.70 1.16 -7.21
CA ARG A 69 15.51 -0.06 -7.22
C ARG A 69 15.09 -0.95 -6.06
N VAL A 70 14.87 -2.22 -6.34
CA VAL A 70 14.65 -3.25 -5.33
C VAL A 70 15.75 -4.27 -5.49
N SER A 71 16.46 -4.55 -4.40
CA SER A 71 17.55 -5.52 -4.36
C SER A 71 17.37 -6.52 -3.21
N GLY A 72 17.95 -7.71 -3.36
CA GLY A 72 17.97 -8.76 -2.35
C GLY A 72 16.96 -9.87 -2.60
N ARG A 73 15.67 -9.54 -2.84
CA ARG A 73 14.61 -10.50 -3.21
C ARG A 73 13.49 -9.82 -4.00
N GLU A 74 12.74 -10.60 -4.78
CA GLU A 74 11.51 -10.14 -5.43
C GLU A 74 10.34 -10.16 -4.44
N LEU A 75 9.62 -9.05 -4.34
CA LEU A 75 8.42 -8.93 -3.51
C LEU A 75 7.17 -9.28 -4.33
N GLY A 76 6.22 -9.99 -3.71
CA GLY A 76 4.96 -10.41 -4.32
C GLY A 76 3.73 -9.75 -3.70
N SER A 77 2.54 -10.26 -4.06
CA SER A 77 1.27 -9.71 -3.56
C SER A 77 1.08 -9.92 -2.04
N GLN A 78 1.60 -11.01 -1.47
CA GLN A 78 1.55 -11.25 -0.02
C GLN A 78 2.38 -10.21 0.75
N HIS A 79 3.57 -9.87 0.27
CA HIS A 79 4.41 -8.85 0.87
C HIS A 79 3.72 -7.47 0.85
N ARG A 80 3.04 -7.13 -0.26
CA ARG A 80 2.24 -5.90 -0.36
C ARG A 80 1.15 -5.87 0.70
N ASP A 81 0.39 -6.94 0.84
CA ASP A 81 -0.71 -7.01 1.81
C ASP A 81 -0.19 -6.92 3.26
N ALA A 82 0.90 -7.59 3.57
CA ALA A 82 1.53 -7.50 4.90
C ALA A 82 1.94 -6.06 5.24
N LEU A 83 2.56 -5.35 4.30
CA LEU A 83 2.91 -3.93 4.47
C LEU A 83 1.67 -3.05 4.65
N TYR A 84 0.62 -3.30 3.87
CA TYR A 84 -0.60 -2.50 3.95
C TYR A 84 -1.34 -2.74 5.28
N ALA A 85 -1.24 -3.94 5.85
CA ALA A 85 -1.72 -4.24 7.18
C ALA A 85 -0.96 -3.42 8.23
N VAL A 86 0.37 -3.33 8.13
CA VAL A 86 1.18 -2.46 9.01
C VAL A 86 0.80 -0.99 8.86
N PHE A 87 0.64 -0.49 7.63
CA PHE A 87 0.23 0.89 7.36
C PHE A 87 -1.23 1.21 7.76
N ARG A 88 -2.02 0.19 8.10
CA ARG A 88 -3.39 0.33 8.63
C ARG A 88 -3.39 0.64 10.13
N LEU A 89 -2.32 0.24 10.82
CA LEU A 89 -2.18 0.39 12.27
C LEU A 89 -1.66 1.78 12.63
N SER A 90 -1.97 2.22 13.86
CA SER A 90 -1.38 3.43 14.42
C SER A 90 0.11 3.22 14.67
N HIS A 91 0.91 4.21 14.32
CA HIS A 91 2.34 4.21 14.58
C HIS A 91 2.66 5.12 15.77
N GLU A 92 3.76 4.80 16.42
CA GLU A 92 4.34 5.53 17.53
C GLU A 92 5.76 5.99 17.15
N HIS A 93 6.28 6.96 17.88
CA HIS A 93 7.66 7.37 17.76
C HIS A 93 8.45 6.87 18.95
N GLU A 94 9.60 6.28 18.68
CA GLU A 94 10.55 5.83 19.70
C GLU A 94 11.87 6.55 19.50
N VAL A 95 12.48 7.00 20.59
CA VAL A 95 13.80 7.63 20.58
C VAL A 95 14.76 6.68 21.25
N ILE A 96 15.70 6.14 20.48
CA ILE A 96 16.72 5.19 20.94
C ILE A 96 18.05 5.93 20.98
N ARG A 97 18.89 5.62 21.98
CA ARG A 97 20.28 6.10 22.00
C ARG A 97 21.06 5.40 20.90
N ASP A 98 21.70 6.18 20.05
CA ASP A 98 22.52 5.68 18.95
C ASP A 98 23.83 6.46 18.94
N ALA A 99 24.93 5.77 19.28
CA ALA A 99 26.25 6.37 19.35
C ALA A 99 26.80 6.79 17.96
N SER A 100 26.17 6.32 16.87
CA SER A 100 26.54 6.72 15.50
C SER A 100 25.90 8.03 15.04
N GLU A 101 24.90 8.54 15.75
CA GLU A 101 24.23 9.80 15.42
C GLU A 101 24.92 10.99 16.11
N PRO A 102 25.04 12.17 15.47
CA PRO A 102 25.73 13.34 16.03
C PRO A 102 25.16 13.83 17.38
N ILE A 103 23.87 13.60 17.61
CA ILE A 103 23.15 14.01 18.83
C ILE A 103 23.06 12.84 19.84
N GLY A 104 23.55 11.64 19.47
CA GLY A 104 23.54 10.44 20.31
C GLY A 104 22.17 9.75 20.39
N PHE A 105 21.18 10.18 19.59
CA PHE A 105 19.84 9.63 19.56
C PHE A 105 19.32 9.51 18.14
N LYS A 106 18.57 8.42 17.89
CA LYS A 106 17.86 8.17 16.65
C LYS A 106 16.38 8.00 16.91
N ARG A 107 15.56 8.66 16.10
CA ARG A 107 14.10 8.56 16.19
C ARG A 107 13.58 7.55 15.19
N TYR A 108 12.98 6.49 15.69
CA TYR A 108 12.27 5.50 14.89
C TYR A 108 10.78 5.77 14.89
N MET A 109 10.12 5.38 13.81
CA MET A 109 8.68 5.24 13.77
C MET A 109 8.36 3.75 13.82
N LYS A 110 7.52 3.32 14.75
CA LYS A 110 7.23 1.92 14.99
C LYS A 110 5.74 1.63 15.03
N VAL A 111 5.38 0.39 14.78
CA VAL A 111 4.06 -0.18 15.08
C VAL A 111 4.29 -1.34 16.04
N GLU A 112 3.68 -1.28 17.22
CA GLU A 112 3.60 -2.41 18.16
C GLU A 112 2.22 -3.07 18.03
N THR A 113 2.21 -4.38 17.79
CA THR A 113 1.00 -5.15 17.50
C THR A 113 1.19 -6.62 17.88
N THR A 114 0.22 -7.47 17.57
CA THR A 114 0.32 -8.94 17.67
C THR A 114 0.06 -9.59 16.32
N TRP A 115 0.43 -10.87 16.19
CA TRP A 115 0.06 -11.66 15.01
C TRP A 115 -1.45 -11.70 14.79
N ARG A 116 -2.22 -11.80 15.88
CA ARG A 116 -3.69 -11.79 15.84
C ARG A 116 -4.24 -10.52 15.20
N GLU A 117 -3.75 -9.35 15.61
CA GLU A 117 -4.26 -8.08 15.08
C GLU A 117 -3.86 -7.88 13.62
N LEU A 118 -2.65 -8.31 13.22
CA LEU A 118 -2.24 -8.29 11.81
C LEU A 118 -3.14 -9.18 10.94
N LEU A 119 -3.42 -10.41 11.37
CA LEU A 119 -4.33 -11.32 10.66
C LEU A 119 -5.74 -10.75 10.56
N LYS A 120 -6.27 -10.18 11.66
CA LYS A 120 -7.57 -9.49 11.65
C LYS A 120 -7.59 -8.30 10.70
N CYS A 121 -6.52 -7.49 10.67
CA CYS A 121 -6.40 -6.37 9.75
C CYS A 121 -6.44 -6.81 8.29
N MET A 122 -5.89 -7.98 7.98
CA MET A 122 -5.89 -8.59 6.65
C MET A 122 -7.17 -9.40 6.34
N GLY A 123 -8.13 -9.51 7.27
CA GLY A 123 -9.33 -10.34 7.12
C GLY A 123 -9.03 -11.85 7.06
N LEU A 124 -7.89 -12.29 7.60
CA LEU A 124 -7.48 -13.70 7.63
C LEU A 124 -7.95 -14.40 8.91
N THR A 125 -8.10 -15.72 8.82
CA THR A 125 -8.38 -16.55 10.00
C THR A 125 -7.18 -16.59 10.95
N GLN A 126 -7.44 -16.67 12.25
CA GLN A 126 -6.42 -16.71 13.31
C GLN A 126 -5.84 -18.12 13.46
N HIS A 127 -5.42 -18.71 12.34
CA HIS A 127 -4.88 -20.05 12.24
C HIS A 127 -3.35 -20.03 12.17
N VAL A 128 -2.68 -21.02 12.78
CA VAL A 128 -1.21 -21.09 12.88
C VAL A 128 -0.52 -21.02 11.51
N ASN A 129 -1.09 -21.67 10.49
CA ASN A 129 -0.56 -21.58 9.12
C ASN A 129 -0.50 -20.15 8.56
N ASN A 130 -1.46 -19.29 8.91
CA ASN A 130 -1.44 -17.89 8.47
C ASN A 130 -0.38 -17.08 9.24
N ILE A 131 -0.13 -17.42 10.50
CA ILE A 131 0.98 -16.85 11.26
C ILE A 131 2.31 -17.23 10.61
N ALA A 132 2.52 -18.51 10.31
CA ALA A 132 3.73 -18.98 9.66
C ALA A 132 3.96 -18.30 8.30
N ALA A 133 2.91 -18.21 7.47
CA ALA A 133 2.99 -17.50 6.19
C ALA A 133 3.35 -16.02 6.37
N LEU A 134 2.75 -15.33 7.35
CA LEU A 134 3.02 -13.92 7.61
C LEU A 134 4.43 -13.70 8.19
N HIS A 135 4.90 -14.61 9.05
CA HIS A 135 6.28 -14.64 9.56
C HIS A 135 7.30 -14.71 8.42
N PHE A 136 7.19 -15.70 7.53
CA PHE A 136 8.09 -15.81 6.37
C PHE A 136 7.99 -14.60 5.44
N THR A 137 6.79 -14.02 5.30
CA THR A 137 6.60 -12.79 4.53
C THR A 137 7.39 -11.62 5.14
N PHE A 138 7.38 -11.44 6.47
CA PHE A 138 8.18 -10.41 7.12
C PHE A 138 9.68 -10.69 7.05
N GLU A 139 10.12 -11.94 7.20
CA GLU A 139 11.53 -12.31 6.99
C GLU A 139 12.01 -11.98 5.58
N ASP A 140 11.17 -12.20 4.57
CA ASP A 140 11.48 -11.81 3.20
C ASP A 140 11.57 -10.29 3.06
N ILE A 141 10.63 -9.53 3.63
CA ILE A 141 10.65 -8.06 3.59
C ILE A 141 11.93 -7.51 4.23
N LYS A 142 12.40 -8.10 5.34
CA LYS A 142 13.66 -7.69 6.01
C LYS A 142 14.89 -7.82 5.11
N LYS A 143 14.88 -8.77 4.17
CA LYS A 143 16.00 -9.04 3.25
C LYS A 143 16.00 -8.12 2.02
N VAL A 144 14.99 -7.26 1.87
CA VAL A 144 14.85 -6.40 0.69
C VAL A 144 15.28 -4.98 1.00
N VAL A 145 16.23 -4.49 0.21
CA VAL A 145 16.65 -3.08 0.22
C VAL A 145 15.95 -2.35 -0.92
N VAL A 146 15.41 -1.18 -0.62
CA VAL A 146 14.80 -0.30 -1.61
C VAL A 146 15.65 0.97 -1.75
N THR A 147 15.96 1.35 -2.98
CA THR A 147 16.64 2.62 -3.25
C THR A 147 15.77 3.45 -4.16
N VAL A 148 15.46 4.68 -3.76
CA VAL A 148 14.64 5.58 -4.57
C VAL A 148 15.52 6.68 -5.13
N TYR A 149 15.64 6.70 -6.45
CA TYR A 149 16.28 7.76 -7.21
C TYR A 149 15.23 8.77 -7.62
N GLU A 150 15.39 10.01 -7.15
CA GLU A 150 14.57 11.15 -7.56
C GLU A 150 15.29 11.91 -8.67
N GLY A 151 14.56 12.34 -9.70
CA GLY A 151 15.14 13.07 -10.84
C GLY A 151 14.48 12.74 -12.18
N ASP A 152 15.13 13.15 -13.27
CA ASP A 152 14.68 12.87 -14.63
C ASP A 152 14.78 11.37 -14.95
N GLU A 153 13.62 10.74 -15.13
CA GLU A 153 13.45 9.32 -15.44
C GLU A 153 14.32 8.85 -16.61
N ALA A 154 14.38 9.63 -17.69
CA ALA A 154 15.12 9.22 -18.89
C ALA A 154 16.63 9.14 -18.63
N GLN A 155 17.15 10.09 -17.87
CA GLN A 155 18.57 10.12 -17.49
C GLN A 155 18.91 9.01 -16.50
N LEU A 156 18.06 8.77 -15.50
CA LEU A 156 18.24 7.70 -14.52
C LEU A 156 18.28 6.32 -15.20
N LEU A 157 17.35 6.07 -16.13
CA LEU A 157 17.30 4.83 -16.90
C LEU A 157 18.48 4.67 -17.85
N ALA A 158 18.92 5.75 -18.51
CA ALA A 158 20.09 5.72 -19.39
C ALA A 158 21.38 5.41 -18.61
N GLN A 159 21.55 6.01 -17.42
CA GLN A 159 22.69 5.73 -16.55
C GLN A 159 22.72 4.26 -16.11
N TYR A 160 21.57 3.73 -15.68
CA TYR A 160 21.47 2.33 -15.28
C TYR A 160 21.76 1.36 -16.43
N ARG A 161 21.19 1.61 -17.62
CA ARG A 161 21.46 0.81 -18.82
C ARG A 161 22.94 0.82 -19.22
N ALA A 162 23.66 1.88 -18.89
CA ALA A 162 25.10 1.99 -19.07
C ALA A 162 25.93 1.34 -17.94
N GLY A 163 25.31 0.55 -17.06
CA GLY A 163 25.95 -0.11 -15.92
C GLY A 163 26.36 0.84 -14.79
N LYS A 164 25.86 2.07 -14.79
CA LYS A 164 26.18 3.09 -13.78
C LYS A 164 24.97 3.28 -12.87
N LEU A 165 25.17 3.14 -11.56
CA LEU A 165 24.16 3.60 -10.61
C LEU A 165 23.96 5.11 -10.81
N PRO A 166 22.71 5.60 -10.72
CA PRO A 166 22.47 7.02 -10.95
C PRO A 166 23.30 7.90 -10.03
N LYS A 167 24.03 8.88 -10.59
CA LYS A 167 24.92 9.77 -9.83
C LYS A 167 24.17 10.85 -9.05
N SER A 168 22.91 11.10 -9.41
CA SER A 168 22.01 11.97 -8.63
C SER A 168 21.77 11.34 -7.27
N GLY A 169 21.92 12.10 -6.18
CA GLY A 169 21.78 11.65 -4.79
C GLY A 169 20.43 10.99 -4.49
N GLY A 170 20.29 9.72 -4.85
CA GLY A 170 19.14 8.90 -4.51
C GLY A 170 19.12 8.68 -3.01
N LYS A 171 17.93 8.75 -2.42
CA LYS A 171 17.75 8.39 -1.01
C LYS A 171 17.62 6.88 -0.94
N MET A 172 18.69 6.23 -0.49
CA MET A 172 18.67 4.81 -0.15
C MET A 172 18.03 4.65 1.22
N GLY A 173 17.14 3.68 1.37
CA GLY A 173 16.52 3.41 2.67
C GLY A 173 15.67 2.17 2.62
N ASN A 174 15.74 1.35 3.65
CA ASN A 174 14.93 0.14 3.71
C ASN A 174 13.44 0.49 3.78
N MET A 175 12.59 -0.43 3.34
CA MET A 175 11.14 -0.25 3.50
C MET A 175 10.74 -0.40 4.97
N LEU A 176 11.31 -1.41 5.63
CA LEU A 176 11.27 -1.61 7.08
C LEU A 176 12.72 -1.60 7.58
N HIS A 177 12.98 -0.92 8.70
CA HIS A 177 14.29 -0.93 9.33
C HIS A 177 14.52 -2.30 9.98
N ASP A 178 13.56 -2.73 10.79
CA ASP A 178 13.59 -4.03 11.44
C ASP A 178 12.16 -4.52 11.73
N VAL A 179 12.03 -5.82 11.92
CA VAL A 179 10.83 -6.47 12.44
C VAL A 179 11.24 -7.46 13.51
N GLU A 180 10.76 -7.24 14.72
CA GLU A 180 11.03 -8.06 15.91
C GLU A 180 9.76 -8.78 16.34
N TRP A 181 9.90 -9.99 16.87
CA TRP A 181 8.79 -10.75 17.45
C TRP A 181 9.25 -11.60 18.64
N GLU A 182 8.39 -11.73 19.64
CA GLU A 182 8.68 -12.54 20.85
C GLU A 182 8.51 -14.06 20.58
N GLY A 183 7.69 -14.42 19.59
CA GLY A 183 7.46 -15.79 19.13
C GLY A 183 6.28 -15.87 18.17
N LEU A 184 5.77 -17.07 17.91
CA LEU A 184 4.71 -17.31 16.91
C LEU A 184 3.30 -17.58 17.50
N GLY A 185 3.09 -17.31 18.78
CA GLY A 185 1.75 -17.36 19.38
C GLY A 185 0.89 -16.19 18.90
N LEU A 186 -0.43 -16.37 18.77
CA LEU A 186 -1.34 -15.34 18.25
C LEU A 186 -1.20 -13.97 18.95
N ASP A 187 -1.01 -13.98 20.26
CA ASP A 187 -0.92 -12.78 21.09
C ASP A 187 0.52 -12.35 21.39
N ASN A 188 1.51 -13.05 20.81
CA ASN A 188 2.92 -12.63 20.93
C ASN A 188 3.12 -11.30 20.23
N ARG A 189 3.94 -10.44 20.83
CA ARG A 189 4.18 -9.10 20.30
C ARG A 189 5.01 -9.17 19.03
N VAL A 190 4.66 -8.28 18.11
CA VAL A 190 5.38 -7.98 16.88
C VAL A 190 5.63 -6.48 16.86
N ARG A 191 6.89 -6.08 16.73
CA ARG A 191 7.30 -4.69 16.57
C ARG A 191 7.85 -4.49 15.17
N VAL A 192 7.26 -3.56 14.43
CA VAL A 192 7.70 -3.21 13.07
C VAL A 192 8.26 -1.80 13.09
N TYR A 193 9.55 -1.67 12.80
CA TYR A 193 10.23 -0.39 12.68
C TYR A 193 10.24 0.03 11.23
N TYR A 194 9.75 1.22 10.94
CA TYR A 194 9.75 1.77 9.60
C TYR A 194 11.17 2.13 9.21
N GLY A 195 11.54 1.82 7.97
CA GLY A 195 12.79 2.33 7.43
C GLY A 195 12.70 3.83 7.19
N GLU A 196 13.85 4.49 7.13
CA GLU A 196 13.98 5.94 7.00
C GLU A 196 13.14 6.51 5.86
N TRP A 197 13.12 5.82 4.71
CA TRP A 197 12.31 6.22 3.57
C TRP A 197 10.80 6.16 3.86
N SER A 198 10.31 5.03 4.37
CA SER A 198 8.89 4.87 4.70
C SER A 198 8.45 5.86 5.77
N ALA A 199 9.28 6.08 6.79
CA ALA A 199 9.05 7.08 7.83
C ALA A 199 9.01 8.50 7.25
N ALA A 200 9.99 8.89 6.44
CA ALA A 200 10.01 10.19 5.78
C ALA A 200 8.78 10.41 4.90
N MET A 201 8.34 9.39 4.15
CA MET A 201 7.15 9.49 3.31
C MET A 201 5.87 9.65 4.14
N VAL A 202 5.72 8.89 5.24
CA VAL A 202 4.59 9.03 6.16
C VAL A 202 4.56 10.42 6.81
N MET A 203 5.72 10.97 7.17
CA MET A 203 5.83 12.31 7.75
C MET A 203 5.63 13.44 6.74
N SER A 204 5.94 13.22 5.45
CA SER A 204 5.89 14.26 4.40
C SER A 204 4.48 14.63 3.89
N ALA A 205 3.42 14.11 4.52
CA ALA A 205 2.01 14.32 4.16
C ALA A 205 1.56 13.84 2.75
N LYS A 206 2.43 13.21 1.94
CA LYS A 206 2.09 12.62 0.63
C LYS A 206 1.51 11.20 0.74
N LEU A 207 0.51 11.05 1.62
CA LEU A 207 -0.14 9.77 1.88
C LEU A 207 -1.44 9.65 1.10
N VAL A 208 -1.67 8.45 0.57
CA VAL A 208 -2.95 8.08 -0.01
C VAL A 208 -3.68 7.16 0.95
N SER A 209 -4.94 7.48 1.22
CA SER A 209 -5.85 6.54 1.87
C SER A 209 -6.23 5.48 0.85
N LEU A 210 -5.98 4.21 1.16
CA LEU A 210 -6.44 3.08 0.35
C LEU A 210 -7.52 2.29 1.08
N ASN A 211 -8.51 1.81 0.34
CA ASN A 211 -9.47 0.84 0.83
C ASN A 211 -8.81 -0.53 0.99
N ALA A 212 -8.26 -0.75 2.18
CA ALA A 212 -7.54 -1.96 2.54
C ALA A 212 -8.43 -3.21 2.53
N ASP A 213 -9.71 -3.07 2.89
CA ASP A 213 -10.64 -4.20 2.91
C ASP A 213 -10.83 -4.80 1.51
N VAL A 214 -10.95 -3.94 0.49
CA VAL A 214 -10.97 -4.40 -0.91
C VAL A 214 -9.65 -5.08 -1.25
N GLN A 215 -8.51 -4.42 -0.97
CA GLN A 215 -7.18 -4.97 -1.28
C GLN A 215 -7.01 -6.40 -0.74
N PHE A 216 -7.39 -6.65 0.52
CA PHE A 216 -7.27 -7.96 1.14
C PHE A 216 -8.25 -8.99 0.58
N ALA A 217 -9.46 -8.55 0.20
CA ALA A 217 -10.49 -9.39 -0.38
C ALA A 217 -10.22 -9.80 -1.85
N LEU A 218 -9.29 -9.14 -2.55
CA LEU A 218 -8.94 -9.50 -3.93
C LEU A 218 -8.30 -10.89 -3.98
N ALA A 219 -8.75 -11.73 -4.90
CA ALA A 219 -8.18 -13.05 -5.14
C ALA A 219 -7.05 -12.99 -6.20
N SER A 220 -7.24 -12.17 -7.22
CA SER A 220 -6.32 -12.00 -8.35
C SER A 220 -5.09 -11.20 -7.94
N ASP A 221 -3.90 -11.76 -8.17
CA ASP A 221 -2.66 -11.04 -7.91
C ASP A 221 -2.49 -9.83 -8.86
N TYR A 222 -3.03 -9.90 -10.07
CA TYR A 222 -3.11 -8.74 -10.97
C TYR A 222 -4.03 -7.66 -10.39
N ALA A 223 -5.16 -8.06 -9.80
CA ALA A 223 -6.03 -7.09 -9.15
C ALA A 223 -5.33 -6.42 -7.97
N LYS A 224 -4.59 -7.18 -7.15
CA LYS A 224 -3.77 -6.63 -6.05
C LYS A 224 -2.67 -5.69 -6.52
N SER A 225 -2.13 -5.88 -7.73
CA SER A 225 -1.17 -4.95 -8.34
C SER A 225 -1.85 -3.66 -8.82
N PHE A 226 -3.04 -3.77 -9.43
CA PHE A 226 -3.76 -2.65 -10.05
C PHE A 226 -4.55 -1.80 -9.04
N TRP A 227 -5.18 -2.44 -8.05
CA TRP A 227 -6.12 -1.80 -7.14
C TRP A 227 -5.55 -0.59 -6.42
N PRO A 228 -4.33 -0.63 -5.84
CA PRO A 228 -3.80 0.54 -5.16
C PRO A 228 -3.69 1.74 -6.10
N TYR A 229 -3.19 1.54 -7.33
CA TYR A 229 -3.14 2.59 -8.33
C TYR A 229 -4.55 3.14 -8.59
N ILE A 230 -5.51 2.30 -8.95
CA ILE A 230 -6.90 2.70 -9.25
C ILE A 230 -7.53 3.46 -8.09
N ASP A 231 -7.48 2.92 -6.87
CA ASP A 231 -8.10 3.50 -5.67
C ASP A 231 -7.42 4.79 -5.17
N SER A 232 -6.19 5.05 -5.64
CA SER A 232 -5.47 6.29 -5.36
C SER A 232 -5.86 7.48 -6.21
N PHE A 233 -6.50 7.27 -7.37
CA PHE A 233 -6.95 8.36 -8.22
C PHE A 233 -8.38 8.76 -7.89
N GLN A 234 -8.56 10.00 -7.46
CA GLN A 234 -9.86 10.50 -7.04
C GLN A 234 -10.73 11.00 -8.20
N ARG A 235 -10.13 11.32 -9.37
CA ARG A 235 -10.79 12.00 -10.50
C ARG A 235 -10.68 11.28 -11.84
N HIS A 236 -9.91 10.19 -11.90
CA HIS A 236 -9.78 9.38 -13.11
C HIS A 236 -10.63 8.13 -12.97
N THR A 237 -11.47 7.87 -13.98
CA THR A 237 -12.37 6.71 -14.05
C THR A 237 -11.94 5.74 -15.14
N TRP A 238 -10.68 5.80 -15.55
CA TRP A 238 -10.13 4.92 -16.56
C TRP A 238 -8.63 4.71 -16.38
N VAL A 239 -8.12 3.62 -16.97
CA VAL A 239 -6.70 3.29 -17.03
C VAL A 239 -6.38 2.59 -18.35
N ASP A 240 -5.26 2.98 -18.98
CA ASP A 240 -4.81 2.40 -20.24
C ASP A 240 -4.08 1.06 -20.03
N GLU A 241 -4.14 0.17 -21.03
CA GLU A 241 -3.51 -1.15 -21.02
C GLU A 241 -2.00 -1.08 -20.74
N ASP A 242 -1.32 -0.11 -21.34
CA ASP A 242 0.12 0.11 -21.14
C ASP A 242 0.42 0.45 -19.67
N ARG A 243 -0.45 1.25 -19.04
CA ARG A 243 -0.29 1.61 -17.63
C ARG A 243 -0.52 0.41 -16.71
N LEU A 244 -1.48 -0.45 -17.03
CA LEU A 244 -1.67 -1.70 -16.30
C LEU A 244 -0.46 -2.63 -16.44
N ALA A 245 0.11 -2.73 -17.65
CA ALA A 245 1.29 -3.55 -17.88
C ALA A 245 2.51 -3.04 -17.10
N GLU A 246 2.69 -1.73 -17.06
CA GLU A 246 3.73 -1.11 -16.23
C GLU A 246 3.60 -1.48 -14.76
N LEU A 247 2.39 -1.43 -14.18
CA LEU A 247 2.15 -1.77 -12.77
C LEU A 247 2.50 -3.22 -12.41
N VAL A 248 2.62 -4.10 -13.40
CA VAL A 248 3.05 -5.49 -13.22
C VAL A 248 4.46 -5.75 -13.76
N GLY A 249 5.20 -4.71 -14.11
CA GLY A 249 6.58 -4.80 -14.59
C GLY A 249 6.71 -5.40 -15.98
N ARG A 250 5.71 -5.18 -16.86
CA ARG A 250 5.67 -5.71 -18.22
C ARG A 250 5.67 -4.59 -19.25
N ASP A 251 6.43 -4.78 -20.32
CA ASP A 251 6.36 -3.97 -21.54
C ASP A 251 5.59 -4.77 -22.60
N LEU A 252 4.41 -4.30 -23.02
CA LEU A 252 3.53 -5.02 -23.95
C LEU A 252 4.04 -5.05 -25.39
N TRP A 253 4.95 -4.14 -25.72
CA TRP A 253 5.41 -3.90 -27.07
C TRP A 253 6.90 -4.24 -27.25
N ALA A 254 7.52 -4.85 -26.26
CA ALA A 254 8.86 -5.40 -26.35
C ALA A 254 8.93 -6.47 -27.46
N ASP A 255 10.12 -6.65 -28.06
CA ASP A 255 10.33 -7.60 -29.17
C ASP A 255 10.04 -9.06 -28.77
N THR A 256 10.11 -9.37 -27.48
CA THR A 256 9.78 -10.68 -26.90
C THR A 256 8.28 -10.94 -26.76
N GLU A 257 7.42 -9.93 -27.00
CA GLU A 257 5.97 -10.03 -26.84
C GLU A 257 5.24 -10.44 -28.13
N SER A 258 4.45 -11.51 -28.02
CA SER A 258 3.61 -12.01 -29.11
C SER A 258 2.17 -11.50 -29.00
N ALA A 259 1.39 -11.69 -30.08
CA ALA A 259 -0.05 -11.41 -30.04
C ALA A 259 -0.77 -12.30 -29.00
N GLN A 260 -0.29 -13.52 -28.80
CA GLN A 260 -0.86 -14.46 -27.84
C GLN A 260 -0.60 -14.01 -26.40
N THR A 261 0.63 -13.60 -26.07
CA THR A 261 0.99 -13.12 -24.73
C THR A 261 0.24 -11.84 -24.38
N ARG A 262 0.02 -10.93 -25.35
CA ARG A 262 -0.86 -9.76 -25.18
C ARG A 262 -2.32 -10.14 -24.97
N ARG A 263 -2.85 -11.13 -25.71
CA ARG A 263 -4.22 -11.64 -25.52
C ARG A 263 -4.41 -12.24 -24.12
N ASP A 264 -3.43 -13.00 -23.64
CA ASP A 264 -3.43 -13.55 -22.28
C ASP A 264 -3.40 -12.44 -21.22
N PHE A 265 -2.57 -11.40 -21.41
CA PHE A 265 -2.56 -10.24 -20.52
C PHE A 265 -3.93 -9.60 -20.41
N ARG A 266 -4.59 -9.32 -21.55
CA ARG A 266 -5.94 -8.74 -21.57
C ARG A 266 -6.96 -9.63 -20.86
N SER A 267 -6.84 -10.94 -21.00
CA SER A 267 -7.67 -11.90 -20.26
C SER A 267 -7.48 -11.75 -18.76
N LYS A 268 -6.23 -11.64 -18.30
CA LYS A 268 -5.88 -11.40 -16.89
C LYS A 268 -6.36 -10.04 -16.39
N CYS A 269 -6.28 -8.99 -17.21
CA CYS A 269 -6.84 -7.68 -16.89
C CYS A 269 -8.35 -7.77 -16.66
N ARG A 270 -9.11 -8.35 -17.58
CA ARG A 270 -10.58 -8.49 -17.41
C ARG A 270 -10.92 -9.26 -16.13
N LYS A 271 -10.26 -10.39 -15.88
CA LYS A 271 -10.42 -11.15 -14.63
C LYS A 271 -10.08 -10.33 -13.38
N ALA A 272 -9.07 -9.46 -13.45
CA ALA A 272 -8.71 -8.59 -12.34
C ALA A 272 -9.79 -7.53 -12.05
N PHE A 273 -10.40 -6.93 -13.08
CA PHE A 273 -11.50 -5.99 -12.91
C PHE A 273 -12.79 -6.68 -12.42
N ASP A 274 -13.10 -7.88 -12.92
CA ASP A 274 -14.20 -8.70 -12.41
C ASP A 274 -14.02 -9.04 -10.91
N ASP A 275 -12.78 -9.31 -10.50
CA ASP A 275 -12.45 -9.53 -9.11
C ASP A 275 -12.64 -8.26 -8.26
N MET A 276 -12.26 -7.09 -8.77
CA MET A 276 -12.52 -5.81 -8.08
C MET A 276 -14.01 -5.49 -7.93
N VAL A 277 -14.86 -5.88 -8.89
CA VAL A 277 -16.32 -5.78 -8.75
C VAL A 277 -16.83 -6.73 -7.67
N ARG A 278 -16.37 -7.99 -7.71
CA ARG A 278 -16.78 -9.01 -6.73
C ARG A 278 -16.38 -8.66 -5.30
N SER A 279 -15.20 -8.06 -5.12
CA SER A 279 -14.71 -7.55 -3.83
C SER A 279 -15.31 -6.20 -3.45
N ASN A 280 -16.32 -5.70 -4.18
CA ASN A 280 -17.02 -4.45 -3.94
C ASN A 280 -16.10 -3.21 -3.93
N GLY A 281 -15.00 -3.25 -4.69
CA GLY A 281 -14.14 -2.10 -4.95
C GLY A 281 -14.68 -1.23 -6.09
N LEU A 282 -15.14 -1.88 -7.15
CA LEU A 282 -15.79 -1.26 -8.31
C LEU A 282 -17.27 -1.65 -8.37
N ARG A 283 -18.10 -0.73 -8.86
CA ARG A 283 -19.51 -1.00 -9.18
C ARG A 283 -19.63 -1.66 -10.54
N SER A 284 -18.89 -1.13 -11.52
CA SER A 284 -18.94 -1.53 -12.91
C SER A 284 -17.62 -1.19 -13.59
N TRP A 285 -17.33 -1.88 -14.69
CA TRP A 285 -16.22 -1.56 -15.58
C TRP A 285 -16.57 -1.94 -17.02
N ARG A 286 -15.90 -1.32 -17.99
CA ARG A 286 -16.02 -1.64 -19.41
C ARG A 286 -14.70 -1.40 -20.13
N VAL A 287 -14.58 -1.96 -21.33
CA VAL A 287 -13.38 -1.81 -22.17
C VAL A 287 -13.72 -1.00 -23.41
N GLU A 288 -12.92 0.02 -23.66
CA GLU A 288 -12.83 0.72 -24.93
C GLU A 288 -11.61 0.20 -25.68
N VAL A 289 -11.80 -0.26 -26.92
CA VAL A 289 -10.69 -0.65 -27.79
C VAL A 289 -10.24 0.59 -28.56
N ARG A 290 -8.94 0.89 -28.51
CA ARG A 290 -8.33 2.05 -29.18
C ARG A 290 -7.29 1.60 -30.20
N GLY A 291 -7.15 2.38 -31.26
CA GLY A 291 -6.24 2.10 -32.38
C GLY A 291 -6.76 1.06 -33.35
N ASP A 292 -5.98 0.84 -34.42
CA ASP A 292 -6.31 -0.04 -35.54
C ASP A 292 -5.18 -1.05 -35.84
N GLY A 293 -5.50 -2.03 -36.69
CA GLY A 293 -4.54 -3.02 -37.16
C GLY A 293 -3.85 -3.85 -36.06
N ARG A 294 -2.52 -3.93 -36.12
CA ARG A 294 -1.67 -4.76 -35.23
C ARG A 294 -1.40 -4.13 -33.86
N ARG A 295 -1.67 -2.83 -33.68
CA ARG A 295 -1.42 -2.06 -32.44
C ARG A 295 -2.72 -1.61 -31.77
N LYS A 296 -3.68 -2.52 -31.63
CA LYS A 296 -4.88 -2.27 -30.80
C LYS A 296 -4.48 -2.23 -29.33
N SER A 297 -4.81 -1.15 -28.63
CA SER A 297 -4.70 -1.01 -27.18
C SER A 297 -6.09 -0.98 -26.53
N HIS A 298 -6.16 -1.21 -25.23
CA HIS A 298 -7.41 -1.21 -24.48
C HIS A 298 -7.38 -0.13 -23.41
N ARG A 299 -8.51 0.53 -23.20
CA ARG A 299 -8.74 1.42 -22.07
C ARG A 299 -9.85 0.85 -21.21
N TYR A 300 -9.55 0.66 -19.94
CA TYR A 300 -10.47 0.10 -18.96
C TYR A 300 -11.12 1.25 -18.20
N HIS A 301 -12.39 1.48 -18.47
CA HIS A 301 -13.21 2.46 -17.75
C HIS A 301 -13.87 1.78 -16.56
N TYR A 302 -14.00 2.47 -15.44
CA TYR A 302 -14.53 1.91 -14.20
C TYR A 302 -15.25 2.96 -13.34
N ASP A 303 -16.21 2.48 -12.56
CA ASP A 303 -16.93 3.26 -11.56
C ASP A 303 -16.63 2.68 -10.18
N HIS A 304 -16.18 3.52 -9.25
CA HIS A 304 -15.94 3.07 -7.87
C HIS A 304 -17.24 2.72 -7.14
N ALA A 305 -17.22 1.66 -6.34
CA ALA A 305 -18.37 1.28 -5.53
C ALA A 305 -18.61 2.26 -4.36
N LEU A 306 -17.52 2.73 -3.74
CA LEU A 306 -17.53 3.75 -2.69
C LEU A 306 -17.08 5.09 -3.23
N SER A 307 -17.61 6.19 -2.68
CA SER A 307 -17.11 7.53 -2.96
C SER A 307 -15.63 7.63 -2.59
N THR A 308 -14.81 8.12 -3.52
CA THR A 308 -13.38 8.38 -3.28
C THR A 308 -13.26 9.38 -2.12
N GLN A 309 -12.60 8.97 -1.04
CA GLN A 309 -12.43 9.85 0.12
C GLN A 309 -11.37 10.90 -0.22
N LEU A 310 -11.74 12.18 -0.08
CA LEU A 310 -10.82 13.32 -0.14
C LEU A 310 -9.63 13.10 0.81
N GLU A 311 -8.47 13.66 0.47
CA GLU A 311 -7.27 13.60 1.29
C GLU A 311 -7.61 13.93 2.75
N LEU A 312 -7.15 13.09 3.69
CA LEU A 312 -7.41 13.28 5.11
C LEU A 312 -6.58 14.48 5.62
N PRO A 313 -7.18 15.52 6.22
CA PRO A 313 -6.41 16.46 7.03
C PRO A 313 -5.85 15.70 8.24
N ILE A 314 -4.55 15.79 8.47
CA ILE A 314 -3.91 15.20 9.65
C ILE A 314 -4.26 16.10 10.84
N GLY A 315 -4.88 15.50 11.86
CA GLY A 315 -5.14 16.18 13.13
C GLY A 315 -3.83 16.71 13.72
N THR A 316 -3.75 18.03 13.85
CA THR A 316 -2.71 18.71 14.60
C THR A 316 -2.94 18.46 16.09
N SER A 317 -2.38 17.37 16.64
CA SER A 317 -2.17 17.31 18.08
C SER A 317 -0.99 18.22 18.40
N ASN A 318 -1.25 19.51 18.63
CA ASN A 318 -0.31 20.39 19.31
C ASN A 318 -0.37 20.07 20.81
N PRO A 319 0.69 19.56 21.46
CA PRO A 319 0.76 19.47 22.89
C PRO A 319 1.44 20.74 23.41
N LYS A 320 0.74 21.88 23.37
CA LYS A 320 1.15 23.11 24.07
C LYS A 320 -0.08 23.92 24.45
N GLU A 321 -0.57 23.68 25.66
CA GLU A 321 -1.05 24.68 26.62
C GLU A 321 -1.78 23.96 27.77
N ALA A 322 -0.99 23.30 28.61
CA ALA A 322 -1.38 22.97 29.97
C ALA A 322 -0.18 23.29 30.86
N ILE A 323 0.14 24.58 30.94
CA ILE A 323 1.04 25.12 31.96
C ILE A 323 0.22 26.06 32.82
N SER A 324 -0.13 25.55 34.00
CA SER A 324 -0.02 26.21 35.30
C SER A 324 -0.51 27.66 35.41
N THR A 325 -1.70 27.83 35.97
CA THR A 325 -1.97 28.95 36.88
C THR A 325 -2.55 28.41 38.19
N ALA A 326 -1.66 28.15 39.14
CA ALA A 326 -1.98 28.01 40.56
C ALA A 326 -0.96 28.85 41.37
N GLY A 327 -1.48 29.79 42.16
CA GLY A 327 -0.79 30.60 43.18
C GLY A 327 -0.29 31.96 42.64
N CYS A 328 -0.55 33.11 43.26
CA CYS A 328 -0.95 33.41 44.64
C CYS A 328 -1.51 34.84 44.78
N PRO A 329 -2.14 35.17 45.92
CA PRO A 329 -2.82 36.44 46.19
C PRO A 329 -1.87 37.50 46.77
N VAL A 330 -2.16 38.78 46.49
CA VAL A 330 -2.03 39.92 47.42
C VAL A 330 -3.18 40.88 47.11
#